data_AF-A0A5U8SWB8-F1
#
_entry.id   AF-A0A5U8SWB8-F1
#
_cell.length_a   1.000
_cell.length_b   1.000
_cell.length_c   1.000
_cell.angle_alpha   90.00
_cell.angle_beta   90.00
_cell.angle_gamma   90.00
#
_symmetry.space_group_name_H-M   'P 1'
#
loop_
_entity.id
_entity.type
_entity.pdbx_description
1 polymer ?
#
loop_
_entity_poly.entity_id
_entity_poly.type
_entity_poly.pdbx_seq_one_letter_code
_entity_poly.pdbx_strand_id
1 'polypeptide(L)'
;LVAWSALVPIIPFILMSLWMEGADAIVSSISHISLLTVGAIMYLAYLSTFVGYTLWSRLLGRYETWRVTPFALLVPFAGIASSALLLGETITMMQFAGLGFIMAGLILTVFGKRLVTLLTRRKAV
;
A
#
# COMPACT_ATOMS: atom_id res chain seq x y z
N LEU A 1 21.67 1.31 -2.50
CA LEU A 1 20.86 0.99 -3.71
C LEU A 1 19.53 1.76 -3.73
N VAL A 2 18.68 1.66 -2.70
CA VAL A 2 17.35 2.33 -2.65
C VAL A 2 17.40 3.86 -2.84
N ALA A 3 18.38 4.55 -2.25
CA ALA A 3 18.53 6.00 -2.41
C ALA A 3 18.95 6.41 -3.84
N TRP A 4 19.77 5.61 -4.50
CA TRP A 4 20.22 5.87 -5.87
C TRP A 4 19.12 5.56 -6.90
N SER A 5 18.31 4.52 -6.66
CA SER A 5 17.13 4.24 -7.48
C SER A 5 16.00 5.24 -7.28
N ALA A 6 15.99 6.03 -6.20
CA ALA A 6 14.98 7.06 -5.98
C ALA A 6 15.18 8.29 -6.87
N LEU A 7 16.40 8.51 -7.39
CA LEU A 7 16.69 9.61 -8.33
C LEU A 7 16.10 9.36 -9.72
N VAL A 8 16.11 8.10 -10.17
CA VAL A 8 15.58 7.69 -11.48
C VAL A 8 14.11 8.06 -11.67
N PRO A 9 13.17 7.82 -10.72
CA PRO A 9 11.77 8.16 -10.88
C PRO A 9 11.46 9.66 -10.72
N ILE A 10 12.37 10.49 -10.20
CA ILE A 10 12.15 11.95 -10.09
C ILE A 10 11.91 12.54 -11.49
N ILE A 11 12.75 12.19 -12.46
CA ILE A 11 12.66 12.69 -13.83
C ILE A 11 11.31 12.33 -14.49
N PRO A 12 10.90 11.04 -14.58
CA PRO A 12 9.62 10.68 -15.18
C PRO A 12 8.43 11.22 -14.38
N PHE A 13 8.51 11.35 -13.05
CA PHE A 13 7.43 11.99 -12.30
C PHE A 13 7.29 13.48 -12.58
N ILE A 14 8.38 14.23 -12.72
CA ILE A 14 8.33 15.63 -13.13
C ILE A 14 7.75 15.76 -14.54
N LEU A 15 8.19 14.91 -15.48
CA LEU A 15 7.66 14.91 -16.85
C LEU A 15 6.16 14.56 -16.88
N MET A 16 5.73 13.59 -16.08
CA MET A 16 4.31 13.20 -15.99
C MET A 16 3.46 14.26 -15.30
N SER A 17 3.95 14.89 -14.23
CA SER A 17 3.26 16.02 -13.58
C SER A 17 3.14 17.21 -14.54
N LEU A 18 4.19 17.54 -15.29
CA LEU A 18 4.12 18.56 -16.34
C LEU A 18 3.10 18.23 -17.44
N TRP A 19 2.98 16.95 -17.81
CA TRP A 19 2.06 16.50 -18.85
C TRP A 19 0.60 16.42 -18.37
N MET A 20 0.36 16.01 -17.12
CA MET A 20 -0.99 15.81 -16.56
C MET A 20 -1.56 17.04 -15.85
N GLU A 21 -0.76 17.70 -15.01
CA GLU A 21 -1.18 18.82 -14.16
C GLU A 21 -0.86 20.18 -14.81
N GLY A 22 0.19 20.24 -15.63
CA GLY A 22 0.65 21.47 -16.30
C GLY A 22 1.62 22.30 -15.44
N ALA A 23 2.42 23.14 -16.09
CA ALA A 23 3.46 23.95 -15.42
C ALA A 23 2.88 24.95 -14.40
N ASP A 24 1.71 25.52 -14.68
CA ASP A 24 1.06 26.49 -13.79
C ASP A 24 0.63 25.88 -12.46
N ALA A 25 0.14 24.63 -12.48
CA ALA A 25 -0.24 23.90 -11.27
C ALA A 25 0.97 23.59 -10.38
N ILE A 26 2.13 23.29 -10.98
CA ILE A 26 3.38 23.03 -10.25
C ILE A 26 3.87 24.32 -9.58
N VAL A 27 3.92 25.44 -10.30
CA VAL A 27 4.37 26.74 -9.74
C VAL A 27 3.46 27.17 -8.60
N SER A 28 2.14 27.06 -8.78
CA SER A 28 1.14 27.36 -7.75
C SER A 28 1.30 26.48 -6.50
N SER A 29 1.55 25.18 -6.69
CA SER A 29 1.76 24.24 -5.58
C SER A 29 3.02 24.55 -4.76
N ILE A 30 4.08 25.04 -5.43
CA ILE A 30 5.32 25.47 -4.77
C ILE A 30 5.12 26.80 -4.05
N SER A 31 4.42 27.77 -4.66
CA SER A 31 4.20 29.08 -4.05
C SER A 31 3.23 29.06 -2.87
N HIS A 32 2.30 28.11 -2.84
CA HIS A 32 1.29 27.94 -1.79
C HIS A 32 1.54 26.74 -0.87
N ILE A 33 2.79 26.27 -0.77
CA ILE A 33 3.08 25.10 0.06
C ILE A 33 2.77 25.41 1.54
N SER A 34 1.91 24.58 2.15
CA SER A 34 1.56 24.74 3.56
C SER A 34 2.55 23.98 4.45
N LEU A 35 2.74 24.45 5.69
CA LEU A 35 3.55 23.74 6.68
C LEU A 35 3.01 22.32 6.96
N LEU A 36 1.68 22.15 6.84
CA LEU A 36 1.03 20.84 6.93
C LEU A 36 1.47 19.91 5.79
N THR A 37 1.51 20.41 4.55
CA THR A 37 1.97 19.65 3.38
C THR A 37 3.42 19.19 3.56
N VAL A 38 4.30 20.09 4.01
CA VAL A 38 5.70 19.75 4.31
C VAL A 38 5.79 18.69 5.41
N GLY A 39 5.02 18.86 6.49
CA GLY A 39 4.94 17.90 7.59
C GLY A 39 4.45 16.52 7.13
N ALA A 40 3.44 16.47 6.26
CA ALA A 40 2.92 15.24 5.68
C ALA A 40 3.98 14.54 4.81
N ILE A 41 4.69 15.29 3.95
CA ILE A 41 5.78 14.73 3.12
C ILE A 41 6.88 14.15 4.01
N MET A 42 7.30 14.88 5.05
CA MET A 42 8.33 14.42 5.99
C MET A 42 7.88 13.16 6.74
N TYR A 43 6.63 13.12 7.20
CA TYR A 43 6.05 11.94 7.86
C TYR A 43 6.04 10.73 6.91
N LEU A 44 5.60 10.90 5.66
CA LEU A 44 5.55 9.81 4.67
C LEU A 44 6.97 9.32 4.30
N ALA A 45 7.89 10.24 4.04
CA ALA A 45 9.22 9.91 3.53
C ALA A 45 10.15 9.32 4.61
N TYR A 46 10.05 9.81 5.84
CA TYR A 46 10.94 9.37 6.92
C TYR A 46 10.24 8.42 7.88
N LEU A 47 9.15 8.86 8.51
CA LEU A 47 8.55 8.09 9.60
C LEU A 47 7.89 6.82 9.09
N SER A 48 7.05 6.92 8.05
CA SER A 48 6.40 5.77 7.44
C SER A 48 7.41 4.78 6.86
N THR A 49 8.44 5.28 6.16
CA THR A 49 9.51 4.44 5.60
C THR A 49 10.32 3.74 6.68
N PHE A 50 10.76 4.46 7.72
CA PHE A 50 11.54 3.88 8.81
C PHE A 50 10.72 2.85 9.59
N VAL A 51 9.49 3.17 9.96
CA VAL A 51 8.59 2.27 10.67
C VAL A 51 8.29 1.04 9.80
N GLY A 52 7.91 1.25 8.53
CA GLY A 52 7.60 0.19 7.58
C GLY A 52 8.76 -0.79 7.38
N TYR A 53 9.97 -0.28 7.07
CA TYR A 53 11.14 -1.14 6.90
C TYR A 53 11.58 -1.80 8.20
N THR A 54 11.45 -1.13 9.35
CA THR A 54 11.81 -1.72 10.65
C THR A 54 10.86 -2.87 11.01
N LEU A 55 9.56 -2.69 10.85
CA LEU A 55 8.57 -3.76 11.09
C LEU A 55 8.77 -4.91 10.10
N TRP A 56 8.95 -4.60 8.82
CA TRP A 56 9.14 -5.62 7.78
C TRP A 56 10.43 -6.42 7.98
N SER A 57 11.55 -5.74 8.26
CA SER A 57 12.82 -6.43 8.55
C SER A 57 12.76 -7.28 9.82
N ARG A 58 12.09 -6.80 10.89
CA ARG A 58 11.86 -7.61 12.10
C ARG A 58 11.00 -8.84 11.83
N LEU A 59 9.98 -8.72 10.98
CA LEU A 59 9.12 -9.84 10.58
C LEU A 59 9.90 -10.87 9.76
N LEU A 60 10.69 -10.43 8.78
CA LEU A 60 11.53 -11.31 7.96
C LEU A 60 12.65 -11.98 8.78
N GLY A 61 13.14 -11.32 9.83
CA GLY A 61 14.10 -11.93 10.75
C GLY A 61 13.50 -13.05 11.63
N ARG A 62 12.18 -13.09 11.80
CA ARG A 62 11.47 -14.07 12.65
C ARG A 62 10.64 -15.11 11.87
N TYR A 63 10.22 -14.79 10.65
CA TYR A 63 9.35 -15.62 9.82
C TYR A 63 9.86 -15.68 8.39
N GLU A 64 9.72 -16.84 7.74
CA GLU A 64 10.05 -16.98 6.32
C GLU A 64 9.20 -16.06 5.44
N THR A 65 9.83 -15.43 4.44
CA THR A 65 9.23 -14.41 3.55
C THR A 65 7.86 -14.81 3.01
N TRP A 66 7.67 -16.07 2.61
CA TRP A 66 6.42 -16.53 2.00
C TRP A 66 5.21 -16.49 2.95
N ARG A 67 5.42 -16.55 4.27
CA ARG A 67 4.33 -16.52 5.26
C ARG A 67 3.82 -15.11 5.50
N VAL A 68 4.67 -14.10 5.37
CA VAL A 68 4.34 -12.70 5.66
C VAL A 68 3.84 -11.93 4.44
N THR A 69 4.20 -12.35 3.21
CA THR A 69 3.74 -11.71 1.97
C THR A 69 2.21 -11.60 1.84
N PRO A 70 1.40 -12.64 2.15
CA PRO A 70 -0.05 -12.54 2.00
C PRO A 70 -0.66 -11.45 2.89
N PHE A 71 -0.09 -11.21 4.08
CA PHE A 71 -0.58 -10.19 4.99
C PHE A 71 -0.43 -8.76 4.44
N ALA A 72 0.39 -8.53 3.42
CA ALA A 72 0.44 -7.24 2.72
C ALA A 72 -0.90 -6.88 2.06
N LEU A 73 -1.75 -7.87 1.73
CA LEU A 73 -3.12 -7.61 1.25
C LEU A 73 -4.02 -6.97 2.32
N LEU A 74 -3.62 -6.94 3.60
CA LEU A 74 -4.37 -6.23 4.64
C LEU A 74 -4.08 -4.72 4.68
N VAL A 75 -3.06 -4.24 3.97
CA VAL A 75 -2.71 -2.81 3.94
C VAL A 75 -3.88 -1.92 3.49
N PRO A 76 -4.64 -2.25 2.41
CA PRO A 76 -5.83 -1.49 2.02
C PRO A 76 -6.93 -1.47 3.09
N PHE A 77 -7.07 -2.56 3.86
CA PHE A 77 -8.03 -2.63 4.97
C PHE A 77 -7.65 -1.65 6.07
N ALA A 78 -6.37 -1.61 6.46
CA ALA A 78 -5.87 -0.63 7.42
C ALA A 78 -6.01 0.80 6.88
N GLY A 79 -5.79 1.02 5.58
CA GLY A 79 -5.98 2.31 4.91
C GLY A 79 -7.42 2.83 5.05
N ILE A 80 -8.41 2.02 4.64
CA ILE A 80 -9.83 2.39 4.72
C ILE A 80 -10.30 2.53 6.17
N ALA A 81 -9.85 1.65 7.07
CA ALA A 81 -10.17 1.78 8.49
C ALA A 81 -9.60 3.08 9.07
N SER A 82 -8.37 3.44 8.69
CA SER A 82 -7.74 4.68 9.15
C SER A 82 -8.40 5.92 8.55
N SER A 83 -8.87 5.89 7.30
CA SER A 83 -9.58 7.04 6.71
C SER A 83 -10.94 7.24 7.38
N ALA A 84 -11.68 6.16 7.63
CA ALA A 84 -12.95 6.23 8.36
C ALA A 84 -12.77 6.72 9.80
N LEU A 85 -11.72 6.29 10.51
CA LEU A 85 -11.49 6.64 11.92
C LEU A 85 -10.84 8.02 12.12
N LEU A 86 -9.85 8.37 11.30
CA LEU A 86 -9.06 9.59 11.47
C LEU A 86 -9.62 10.77 10.67
N LEU A 87 -10.14 10.52 9.46
CA LEU A 87 -10.71 11.56 8.60
C LEU A 87 -12.24 11.62 8.69
N GLY A 88 -12.90 10.63 9.30
CA GLY A 88 -14.36 10.57 9.41
C GLY A 88 -15.05 10.32 8.06
N GLU A 89 -14.33 9.80 7.06
CA GLU A 89 -14.88 9.56 5.74
C GLU A 89 -15.91 8.43 5.76
N THR A 90 -17.02 8.63 5.06
CA THR A 90 -18.04 7.59 4.89
C THR A 90 -17.56 6.53 3.91
N ILE A 91 -17.44 5.29 4.38
CA ILE A 91 -17.04 4.16 3.54
C ILE A 91 -18.15 3.87 2.52
N THR A 92 -17.82 3.95 1.23
CA THR A 92 -18.78 3.70 0.15
C THR A 92 -19.02 2.20 -0.05
N MET A 93 -20.16 1.85 -0.65
CA MET A 93 -20.49 0.45 -0.94
C MET A 93 -19.46 -0.22 -1.87
N MET A 94 -18.88 0.56 -2.78
CA MET A 94 -17.83 0.07 -3.70
C MET A 94 -16.52 -0.24 -2.94
N GLN A 95 -16.14 0.58 -1.95
CA GLN A 95 -14.99 0.28 -1.09
C GLN A 95 -15.22 -1.00 -0.27
N PHE A 96 -16.43 -1.20 0.25
CA PHE A 96 -16.79 -2.46 0.93
C PHE A 96 -16.70 -3.68 0.00
N ALA A 97 -17.20 -3.57 -1.24
CA ALA A 97 -17.07 -4.65 -2.22
C ALA A 97 -15.59 -4.95 -2.55
N GLY A 98 -14.76 -3.91 -2.69
CA GLY A 98 -13.32 -4.03 -2.89
C GLY A 98 -12.62 -4.72 -1.72
N LEU A 99 -12.94 -4.34 -0.48
CA LEU A 99 -12.43 -5.01 0.73
C LEU A 99 -12.83 -6.50 0.75
N GLY A 100 -14.08 -6.82 0.39
CA GLY A 100 -14.53 -8.20 0.25
C GLY A 100 -13.70 -9.00 -0.76
N PHE A 101 -13.42 -8.41 -1.93
CA PHE A 101 -12.57 -9.02 -2.96
C PHE A 101 -11.14 -9.26 -2.48
N ILE A 102 -10.54 -8.29 -1.80
CA ILE A 102 -9.19 -8.41 -1.25
C ILE A 102 -9.14 -9.52 -0.20
N MET A 103 -10.14 -9.59 0.69
CA MET A 103 -10.24 -10.65 1.69
C MET A 103 -10.41 -12.03 1.06
N ALA A 104 -11.20 -12.15 -0.01
CA ALA A 104 -11.31 -13.39 -0.76
C ALA A 104 -9.96 -13.81 -1.36
N GLY A 105 -9.23 -12.88 -1.98
CA GLY A 105 -7.88 -13.13 -2.50
C GLY A 105 -6.89 -13.55 -1.42
N LEU A 106 -6.96 -12.94 -0.23
CA LEU A 106 -6.13 -13.31 0.91
C LEU A 106 -6.43 -14.74 1.39
N ILE A 107 -7.71 -15.08 1.56
CA ILE A 107 -8.14 -16.42 1.97
C ILE A 107 -7.65 -17.47 0.97
N LEU A 108 -7.80 -17.21 -0.33
CA LEU A 108 -7.31 -18.10 -1.38
C LEU A 108 -5.77 -18.24 -1.34
N THR A 109 -5.05 -17.16 -1.06
CA THR A 109 -3.59 -17.18 -0.97
C THR A 109 -3.09 -17.98 0.24
N VAL A 110 -3.73 -17.82 1.39
CA VAL A 110 -3.35 -18.49 2.65
C VAL A 110 -3.80 -19.95 2.68
N PHE A 111 -5.02 -20.24 2.24
CA PHE A 111 -5.63 -21.58 2.32
C PHE A 111 -5.60 -22.36 1.01
N GLY A 112 -5.12 -21.78 -0.09
CA GLY A 112 -5.15 -22.39 -1.42
C GLY A 112 -4.53 -23.79 -1.47
N LYS A 113 -3.42 -24.01 -0.75
CA LYS A 113 -2.81 -25.36 -0.67
C LYS A 113 -3.76 -26.38 -0.01
N ARG A 114 -4.44 -26.02 1.09
CA ARG A 114 -5.43 -26.89 1.74
C ARG A 114 -6.67 -27.10 0.86
N LEU A 115 -7.12 -26.06 0.17
CA LEU A 115 -8.30 -26.14 -0.70
C LEU A 115 -8.05 -27.05 -1.90
N VAL A 116 -6.88 -26.95 -2.53
CA VAL A 116 -6.45 -27.84 -3.62
C VAL A 116 -6.37 -29.28 -3.12
N THR A 117 -5.73 -29.54 -1.97
CA THR A 117 -5.65 -30.91 -1.42
C THR A 117 -7.03 -31.53 -1.13
N LEU A 118 -7.98 -30.74 -0.63
CA LEU A 118 -9.35 -31.21 -0.39
C LEU A 118 -10.10 -31.51 -1.70
N LEU A 119 -9.91 -30.69 -2.74
CA LEU A 119 -10.51 -30.91 -4.06
C LEU A 119 -9.88 -32.11 -4.78
N THR A 120 -8.57 -32.34 -4.65
CA THR A 120 -7.90 -33.50 -5.25
C THR A 120 -8.30 -34.81 -4.56
N ARG A 121 -8.52 -34.81 -3.23
CA ARG A 121 -9.04 -35.99 -2.50
C ARG A 121 -10.44 -36.40 -2.93
N ARG A 122 -11.30 -35.45 -3.34
CA ARG A 122 -12.65 -35.74 -3.83
C ARG A 122 -12.68 -36.38 -5.23
N LYS A 123 -11.58 -36.29 -5.99
CA LYS A 123 -11.46 -36.89 -7.34
C LYS A 123 -10.86 -38.30 -7.34
N ALA A 124 -10.37 -38.76 -6.18
CA ALA A 124 -9.70 -40.05 -6.02
C ALA A 124 -10.57 -41.11 -5.29
N VAL A 125 -11.84 -40.80 -5.04
CA VAL A 125 -12.89 -41.69 -4.56
C VAL A 125 -14.01 -41.67 -5.59
#